data_AF-A0A9X0JPW7-F1
#
_entry.id   AF-A0A9X0JPW7-F1
#
_cell.length_a   1.000
_cell.length_b   1.000
_cell.length_c   1.000
_cell.angle_alpha   90.00
_cell.angle_beta   90.00
_cell.angle_gamma   90.00
#
_symmetry.space_group_name_H-M   'P 1'
#
loop_
_entity.id
_entity.type
_entity.pdbx_description
1 polymer ?
#
loop_
_entity_poly.entity_id
_entity_poly.type
_entity_poly.pdbx_seq_one_letter_code
_entity_poly.pdbx_strand_id
1 'polypeptide(L)'
;MAHSKLDKEIENFIEKNWKMLLGIGAVAFVWFSKEKILTELMKLVPTVVGVFRGFALLILLGIVIRIVLHGIYLYLEKKRYRYVLFIPHIDDEVTPDKLGQMIRHVHGSGRKPLERLLKGRDWYRMTMYRPEGENERVRFYVGGPEDKIKQ
;
A
#
# COMPACT_ATOMS: atom_id res chain seq x y z
N MET A 1 -13.30 73.42 -22.60
CA MET A 1 -13.64 73.11 -21.19
C MET A 1 -14.52 71.87 -21.00
N ALA A 2 -15.10 71.25 -22.04
CA ALA A 2 -15.94 70.06 -21.89
C ALA A 2 -15.16 68.75 -21.60
N HIS A 3 -13.93 68.63 -22.11
CA HIS A 3 -13.10 67.43 -21.90
C HIS A 3 -12.75 67.18 -20.43
N SER A 4 -12.45 68.22 -19.63
CA SER A 4 -12.03 68.00 -18.23
C SER A 4 -13.16 67.56 -17.29
N LYS A 5 -14.43 67.75 -17.69
CA LYS A 5 -15.58 67.20 -16.96
C LYS A 5 -15.81 65.73 -17.31
N LEU A 6 -15.71 65.38 -18.59
CA LEU A 6 -15.82 64.00 -19.05
C LEU A 6 -14.69 63.13 -18.49
N ASP A 7 -13.45 63.63 -18.47
CA ASP A 7 -12.31 62.89 -17.92
C ASP A 7 -12.50 62.63 -16.42
N LYS A 8 -12.99 63.63 -15.66
CA LYS A 8 -13.30 63.48 -14.23
C LYS A 8 -14.46 62.53 -13.96
N GLU A 9 -15.48 62.51 -14.82
CA GLU A 9 -16.59 61.56 -14.71
C GLU A 9 -16.16 60.14 -15.01
N ILE A 10 -15.31 59.95 -16.03
CA ILE A 10 -14.72 58.65 -16.38
C ILE A 10 -13.82 58.16 -15.25
N GLU A 11 -12.97 59.03 -14.69
CA GLU A 11 -12.07 58.69 -13.59
C GLU A 11 -12.84 58.28 -12.33
N ASN A 12 -13.88 59.05 -11.96
CA ASN A 12 -14.77 58.68 -10.87
C ASN A 12 -15.54 57.38 -11.14
N PHE A 13 -15.93 57.12 -12.39
CA PHE A 13 -16.63 55.89 -12.76
C PHE A 13 -15.71 54.67 -12.70
N ILE A 14 -14.44 54.82 -13.08
CA ILE A 14 -13.40 53.80 -13.01
C ILE A 14 -13.05 53.52 -11.55
N GLU A 15 -12.81 54.53 -10.72
CA GLU A 15 -12.54 54.33 -9.28
C GLU A 15 -13.70 53.63 -8.57
N LYS A 16 -14.94 54.06 -8.87
CA LYS A 16 -16.14 53.48 -8.24
C LYS A 16 -16.41 52.05 -8.66
N ASN A 17 -16.06 51.65 -9.89
CA ASN A 17 -16.38 50.35 -10.46
C ASN A 17 -15.16 49.49 -10.82
N TRP A 18 -13.96 49.81 -10.29
CA TRP A 18 -12.69 49.18 -10.68
C TRP A 18 -12.70 47.64 -10.53
N LYS A 19 -13.37 47.12 -9.50
CA LYS A 19 -13.52 45.67 -9.27
C LYS A 19 -14.35 44.98 -10.36
N MET A 20 -15.43 45.62 -10.83
CA MET A 20 -16.23 45.09 -11.95
C MET A 20 -15.46 45.16 -13.26
N LEU A 21 -14.74 46.25 -13.51
CA LEU A 21 -13.88 46.40 -14.69
C LEU A 21 -12.75 45.36 -14.72
N LEU A 22 -12.15 45.05 -13.56
CA LEU A 22 -11.19 43.96 -13.44
C LEU A 22 -11.82 42.59 -13.71
N GLY A 23 -13.01 42.34 -13.17
CA GLY A 23 -13.73 41.09 -13.42
C GLY A 23 -14.04 40.90 -14.91
N ILE A 24 -14.59 41.93 -15.55
CA ILE A 24 -14.91 41.93 -16.99
C ILE A 24 -13.63 41.83 -17.82
N GLY A 25 -12.57 42.56 -17.44
CA GLY A 25 -11.26 42.50 -18.09
C GLY A 25 -10.62 41.12 -17.99
N ALA A 26 -10.70 40.47 -16.83
CA ALA A 26 -10.20 39.11 -16.62
C ALA A 26 -10.99 38.08 -17.46
N VAL A 27 -12.32 38.19 -17.50
CA VAL A 27 -13.17 37.32 -18.32
C VAL A 27 -12.90 37.53 -19.81
N ALA A 28 -12.77 38.78 -20.25
CA ALA A 28 -12.42 39.11 -21.64
C ALA A 28 -11.01 38.64 -22.01
N PHE A 29 -10.05 38.75 -21.09
CA PHE A 29 -8.69 38.27 -21.27
C PHE A 29 -8.64 36.74 -21.42
N VAL A 30 -9.38 36.02 -20.58
CA VAL A 30 -9.53 34.56 -20.68
C VAL A 30 -10.23 34.17 -21.98
N TRP A 31 -11.29 34.89 -22.38
CA TRP A 31 -12.01 34.62 -23.63
C TRP A 31 -11.15 34.85 -24.87
N PHE A 32 -10.33 35.91 -24.88
CA PHE A 32 -9.44 36.24 -25.99
C PHE A 32 -8.22 35.32 -26.02
N SER A 33 -7.70 34.93 -24.85
CA SER A 33 -6.50 34.09 -24.75
C SER A 33 -6.81 32.59 -24.74
N LYS A 34 -8.09 32.18 -24.77
CA LYS A 34 -8.51 30.77 -24.65
C LYS A 34 -7.80 29.85 -25.64
N GLU A 35 -7.65 30.28 -26.89
CA GLU A 35 -7.04 29.47 -27.96
C GLU A 35 -5.54 29.32 -27.73
N LYS A 36 -4.88 30.40 -27.30
CA LYS A 36 -3.46 30.43 -26.99
C LYS A 36 -3.14 29.56 -25.78
N ILE A 37 -3.95 29.67 -24.72
CA ILE A 37 -3.87 28.85 -23.51
C ILE A 37 -4.09 27.37 -23.85
N LEU A 38 -5.11 27.05 -24.64
CA LEU A 38 -5.40 25.68 -25.08
C LEU A 38 -4.25 25.09 -25.90
N THR A 39 -3.64 25.86 -26.81
CA THR A 39 -2.51 25.37 -27.61
C THR A 39 -1.23 25.14 -26.80
N GLU A 40 -0.93 26.02 -25.84
CA GLU A 40 0.18 25.83 -24.88
C GLU A 40 -0.06 24.61 -23.99
N LEU A 41 -1.30 24.44 -23.50
CA LEU A 41 -1.69 23.26 -22.72
C LEU A 41 -1.53 21.98 -23.55
N MET A 42 -2.05 21.96 -24.79
CA MET A 42 -1.97 20.80 -25.69
C MET A 42 -0.53 20.41 -26.04
N LYS A 43 0.41 21.35 -26.04
CA LYS A 43 1.85 21.04 -26.18
C LYS A 43 2.45 20.36 -24.94
N LEU A 44 1.94 20.67 -23.75
CA LEU A 44 2.38 20.07 -22.48
C LEU A 44 1.77 18.69 -22.23
N VAL A 45 0.53 18.44 -22.69
CA VAL A 45 -0.16 17.14 -22.56
C VAL A 45 0.71 15.93 -22.96
N PRO A 46 1.34 15.87 -24.15
CA PRO A 46 2.10 14.69 -24.55
C PRO A 46 3.33 14.43 -23.66
N THR A 47 3.97 15.49 -23.15
CA THR A 47 5.12 15.39 -22.23
C THR A 47 4.67 14.84 -20.88
N VAL A 48 3.57 15.35 -20.33
CA VAL A 48 3.00 14.90 -19.06
C VAL A 48 2.53 13.44 -19.17
N VAL A 49 1.83 13.09 -20.25
CA VAL A 49 1.37 11.72 -20.52
C VAL A 49 2.55 10.75 -20.67
N GLY A 50 3.64 11.15 -21.34
CA GLY A 50 4.85 10.35 -21.48
C GLY A 50 5.51 10.05 -20.13
N VAL A 51 5.63 11.06 -19.26
CA VAL A 51 6.18 10.90 -17.90
C VAL A 51 5.29 9.99 -17.06
N PHE A 52 3.96 10.19 -17.07
CA PHE A 52 3.02 9.32 -16.36
C PHE A 52 3.08 7.87 -16.86
N ARG A 53 3.22 7.65 -18.17
CA ARG A 53 3.37 6.31 -18.75
C ARG A 53 4.66 5.64 -18.28
N GLY A 54 5.77 6.39 -18.19
CA GLY A 54 7.03 5.90 -17.63
C GLY A 54 6.90 5.48 -16.16
N PHE A 55 6.29 6.33 -15.34
CA PHE A 55 6.01 6.01 -13.94
C PHE A 55 5.08 4.80 -13.79
N ALA A 56 4.03 4.72 -14.59
CA ALA A 56 3.11 3.58 -14.59
C ALA A 56 3.83 2.26 -14.93
N LEU A 57 4.74 2.28 -15.91
CA LEU A 57 5.55 1.10 -16.24
C LEU A 57 6.51 0.71 -15.11
N LEU A 58 7.13 1.68 -14.43
CA LEU A 58 7.99 1.41 -13.28
C LEU A 58 7.23 0.81 -12.09
N ILE A 59 6.03 1.33 -11.81
CA ILE A 59 5.14 0.79 -10.79
C ILE A 59 4.73 -0.65 -11.15
N LEU A 60 4.35 -0.89 -12.40
CA LEU A 60 4.00 -2.22 -12.88
C LEU A 60 5.19 -3.19 -12.74
N LEU A 61 6.38 -2.78 -13.14
CA LEU A 61 7.61 -3.56 -12.98
C LEU A 61 7.87 -3.90 -11.51
N GLY A 62 7.70 -2.91 -10.61
CA GLY A 62 7.83 -3.10 -9.17
C GLY A 62 6.85 -4.14 -8.62
N ILE A 63 5.59 -4.10 -9.09
CA ILE A 63 4.56 -5.09 -8.71
C ILE A 63 4.97 -6.50 -9.19
N VAL A 64 5.41 -6.64 -10.44
CA VAL A 64 5.87 -7.92 -11.00
C VAL A 64 7.04 -8.49 -10.20
N ILE A 65 8.05 -7.68 -9.90
CA ILE A 65 9.20 -8.09 -9.09
C ILE A 65 8.74 -8.56 -7.69
N ARG A 66 7.80 -7.83 -7.06
CA ARG A 66 7.26 -8.22 -5.74
C ARG A 66 6.53 -9.56 -5.80
N ILE A 67 5.75 -9.82 -6.85
CA ILE A 67 5.06 -11.10 -7.05
C ILE A 67 6.08 -12.23 -7.22
N VAL A 68 7.12 -12.03 -8.05
CA VAL A 68 8.17 -13.04 -8.28
C VAL A 68 8.93 -13.36 -6.99
N LEU A 69 9.36 -12.33 -6.25
CA LEU A 69 10.03 -12.53 -4.96
C LEU A 69 9.13 -13.25 -3.95
N HIS A 70 7.84 -12.91 -3.92
CA HIS A 70 6.88 -13.59 -3.06
C HIS A 70 6.69 -15.07 -3.46
N GLY A 71 6.62 -15.38 -4.75
CA GLY A 71 6.53 -16.75 -5.25
C GLY A 71 7.77 -17.59 -4.90
N ILE A 72 8.97 -17.03 -5.11
CA ILE A 72 10.24 -17.67 -4.70
C ILE A 72 10.25 -17.92 -3.20
N TYR A 73 9.79 -16.94 -2.41
CA TYR A 73 9.70 -17.07 -0.97
C TYR A 73 8.81 -18.24 -0.54
N LEU A 74 7.59 -18.33 -1.09
CA LEU A 74 6.66 -19.43 -0.81
C LEU A 74 7.24 -20.79 -1.20
N TYR A 75 7.95 -20.85 -2.33
CA TYR A 75 8.61 -22.08 -2.77
C TYR A 75 9.72 -22.52 -1.81
N LEU A 76 10.52 -21.58 -1.31
CA LEU A 76 11.56 -21.84 -0.31
C LEU A 76 10.98 -22.20 1.06
N GLU A 77 9.89 -21.54 1.47
CA GLU A 77 9.22 -21.80 2.75
C GLU A 77 8.64 -23.22 2.81
N LYS A 78 8.13 -23.74 1.69
CA LYS A 78 7.66 -25.14 1.59
C LYS A 78 8.79 -26.16 1.86
N LYS A 79 10.04 -25.82 1.52
CA LYS A 79 11.22 -26.69 1.79
C LYS A 79 11.76 -26.55 3.20
N ARG A 80 11.51 -25.42 3.87
CA ARG A 80 12.00 -25.08 5.22
C ARG A 80 10.92 -25.24 6.29
N TYR A 81 9.89 -26.04 6.02
CA TYR A 81 8.81 -26.28 6.96
C TYR A 81 9.20 -27.46 7.86
N ARG A 82 9.46 -27.19 9.14
CA ARG A 82 9.79 -28.22 10.13
C ARG A 82 8.61 -28.45 11.06
N TYR A 83 8.35 -29.72 11.36
CA TYR A 83 7.30 -30.14 12.27
C TYR A 83 7.92 -30.57 13.60
N VAL A 84 7.47 -29.96 14.69
CA VAL A 84 7.87 -30.31 16.05
C VAL A 84 6.73 -31.09 16.70
N LEU A 85 7.06 -32.21 17.36
CA LEU A 85 6.10 -33.03 18.11
C LEU A 85 5.71 -32.29 19.39
N PHE A 86 4.41 -32.11 19.59
CA PHE A 86 3.80 -31.57 20.78
C PHE A 86 3.18 -32.71 21.60
N ILE A 87 3.57 -32.82 22.87
CA ILE A 87 3.04 -33.80 23.82
C ILE A 87 2.21 -33.03 24.86
N PRO A 88 0.87 -32.97 24.73
CA PRO A 88 0.03 -32.34 25.74
C PRO A 88 0.12 -33.14 27.05
N HIS A 89 0.36 -32.44 28.16
CA HIS A 89 0.21 -33.02 29.49
C HIS A 89 -1.26 -33.00 29.90
N ILE A 90 -1.72 -34.01 30.64
CA ILE A 90 -3.15 -34.21 30.96
C ILE A 90 -3.70 -33.09 31.88
N ASP A 91 -2.82 -32.40 32.59
CA ASP A 91 -3.18 -31.37 33.58
C ASP A 91 -3.28 -29.94 32.98
N ASP A 92 -2.96 -29.76 31.70
CA ASP A 92 -2.98 -28.45 31.06
C ASP A 92 -4.39 -28.11 30.53
N GLU A 93 -5.07 -27.16 31.18
CA GLU A 93 -6.27 -26.54 30.61
C GLU A 93 -5.92 -25.85 29.29
N VAL A 94 -6.46 -26.38 28.18
CA VAL A 94 -6.19 -25.90 26.82
C VAL A 94 -7.07 -24.68 26.49
N THR A 95 -6.59 -23.49 26.82
CA THR A 95 -7.20 -22.22 26.38
C THR A 95 -6.59 -21.75 25.05
N PRO A 96 -7.36 -21.16 24.12
CA PRO A 96 -6.83 -20.63 22.86
C PRO A 96 -5.63 -19.66 23.02
N ASP A 97 -5.65 -18.84 24.07
CA ASP A 97 -4.55 -17.92 24.38
C ASP A 97 -3.27 -18.65 24.81
N LYS A 98 -3.38 -19.71 25.61
CA LYS A 98 -2.25 -20.56 25.99
C LYS A 98 -1.67 -21.27 24.77
N LEU A 99 -2.53 -21.77 23.88
CA LEU A 99 -2.11 -22.39 22.61
C LEU A 99 -1.30 -21.40 21.75
N GLY A 100 -1.79 -20.16 21.63
CA GLY A 100 -1.10 -19.09 20.90
C GLY A 100 0.24 -18.70 21.52
N GLN A 101 0.34 -18.65 22.85
CA GLN A 101 1.60 -18.40 23.57
C GLN A 101 2.60 -19.55 23.40
N MET A 102 2.12 -20.78 23.44
CA MET A 102 2.94 -21.98 23.27
C MET A 102 3.52 -22.10 21.85
N ILE A 103 2.73 -21.79 20.81
CA ILE A 103 3.22 -21.72 19.43
C ILE A 103 4.33 -20.67 19.31
N ARG A 104 4.17 -19.50 19.94
CA ARG A 104 5.21 -18.45 19.95
C ARG A 104 6.46 -18.87 20.73
N HIS A 105 6.31 -19.72 21.76
CA HIS A 105 7.43 -20.25 22.53
C HIS A 105 8.24 -21.26 21.71
N VAL A 106 7.58 -22.21 21.06
CA VAL A 106 8.22 -23.24 20.22
C VAL A 106 8.90 -22.62 18.98
N HIS A 107 8.25 -21.64 18.34
CA HIS A 107 8.78 -21.04 17.11
C HIS A 107 9.64 -19.80 17.30
N GLY A 108 9.82 -19.30 18.53
CA GLY A 108 10.40 -17.99 18.78
C GLY A 108 9.47 -16.87 18.29
N SER A 109 9.45 -15.75 19.02
CA SER A 109 8.59 -14.58 18.73
C SER A 109 8.49 -14.27 17.23
N GLY A 110 7.25 -14.10 16.73
CA GLY A 110 6.93 -13.94 15.30
C GLY A 110 7.75 -12.89 14.55
N ARG A 111 7.73 -12.96 13.21
CA ARG A 111 8.56 -12.12 12.32
C ARG A 111 8.45 -10.64 12.64
N LYS A 112 9.58 -9.92 12.56
CA LYS A 112 9.62 -8.46 12.73
C LYS A 112 8.68 -7.78 11.72
N PRO A 113 8.08 -6.63 12.03
CA PRO A 113 7.12 -5.98 11.13
C PRO A 113 7.68 -5.71 9.73
N LEU A 114 8.96 -5.38 9.61
CA LEU A 114 9.66 -5.22 8.33
C LEU A 114 9.76 -6.54 7.55
N GLU A 115 10.03 -7.65 8.25
CA GLU A 115 10.07 -8.99 7.65
C GLU A 115 8.67 -9.44 7.23
N ARG A 116 7.61 -9.10 7.98
CA ARG A 116 6.22 -9.41 7.60
C ARG A 116 5.79 -8.72 6.31
N LEU A 117 6.33 -7.54 6.02
CA LEU A 117 6.02 -6.77 4.81
C LEU A 117 6.71 -7.34 3.56
N LEU A 118 7.85 -8.03 3.74
CA LEU A 118 8.61 -8.69 2.68
C LEU A 118 8.21 -10.15 2.48
N LYS A 119 8.12 -10.90 3.58
CA LYS A 119 7.90 -12.36 3.62
C LYS A 119 6.43 -12.76 3.82
N GLY A 120 5.56 -11.81 4.16
CA GLY A 120 4.18 -12.09 4.53
C GLY A 120 4.02 -12.49 6.01
N ARG A 121 2.77 -12.73 6.42
CA ARG A 121 2.43 -13.19 7.77
C ARG A 121 2.90 -14.63 7.97
N ASP A 122 3.39 -14.95 9.17
CA ASP A 122 3.75 -16.34 9.53
C ASP A 122 2.51 -17.24 9.47
N TRP A 123 2.62 -18.36 8.76
CA TRP A 123 1.62 -19.42 8.75
C TRP A 123 2.13 -20.58 9.58
N TYR A 124 1.40 -20.93 10.64
CA TYR A 124 1.63 -22.11 11.44
C TYR A 124 0.58 -23.16 11.05
N ARG A 125 1.00 -24.40 10.87
CA ARG A 125 0.10 -25.53 10.59
C ARG A 125 0.14 -26.49 11.74
N MET A 126 -1.01 -26.78 12.35
CA MET A 126 -1.14 -27.87 13.31
C MET A 126 -1.67 -29.09 12.59
N THR A 127 -1.04 -30.25 12.79
CA THR A 127 -1.45 -31.53 12.21
C THR A 127 -1.60 -32.54 13.33
N MET A 128 -2.70 -33.28 13.32
CA MET A 128 -2.95 -34.37 14.26
C MET A 128 -2.71 -35.69 13.53
N TYR A 129 -1.89 -36.54 14.10
CA TYR A 129 -1.65 -37.88 13.58
C TYR A 129 -2.05 -38.89 14.65
N ARG A 130 -2.98 -39.77 14.29
CA ARG A 130 -3.34 -40.93 15.10
C ARG A 130 -2.69 -42.15 14.44
N PRO A 131 -1.68 -42.76 15.03
CA PRO A 131 -1.11 -43.98 14.49
C PRO A 131 -2.10 -45.15 14.61
N GLU A 132 -2.00 -46.12 13.70
CA GLU A 132 -2.90 -47.28 13.58
C GLU A 132 -2.60 -48.33 14.67
N GLY A 133 -3.04 -48.05 15.90
CA GLY A 133 -2.98 -48.97 17.03
C GLY A 133 -4.04 -48.62 18.08
N GLU A 134 -4.74 -49.63 18.62
CA GLU A 134 -5.86 -49.45 19.55
C GLU A 134 -5.50 -48.65 20.82
N ASN A 135 -4.22 -48.63 21.21
CA ASN A 135 -3.72 -48.02 22.46
C ASN A 135 -2.77 -46.82 22.28
N GLU A 136 -2.58 -46.32 21.05
CA GLU A 136 -1.61 -45.24 20.83
C GLU A 136 -2.25 -43.84 20.98
N ARG A 137 -1.59 -42.99 21.77
CA ARG A 137 -2.04 -41.61 22.02
C ARG A 137 -1.90 -40.75 20.77
N VAL A 138 -2.89 -39.88 20.54
CA VAL A 138 -2.88 -38.89 19.43
C VAL A 138 -1.65 -37.99 19.55
N ARG A 139 -0.87 -37.90 18.47
CA ARG A 139 0.33 -37.06 18.39
C ARG A 139 -0.02 -35.76 17.67
N PHE A 140 0.30 -34.63 18.30
CA PHE A 140 0.10 -33.31 17.71
C PHE A 140 1.43 -32.83 17.14
N TYR A 141 1.43 -32.33 15.91
CA TYR A 141 2.59 -31.75 15.26
C TYR A 141 2.30 -30.28 14.97
N VAL A 142 3.23 -29.40 15.35
CA VAL A 142 3.20 -27.99 14.97
C VAL A 142 4.28 -27.77 13.93
N GLY A 143 3.85 -27.46 12.72
CA GLY A 143 4.68 -27.09 11.59
C GLY A 143 4.81 -25.59 11.48
N GLY A 144 6.04 -25.12 11.31
CA GLY A 144 6.30 -23.72 11.01
C GLY A 144 7.68 -23.51 10.38
N PRO A 145 7.95 -22.26 9.93
CA PRO A 145 9.19 -21.94 9.23
C PRO A 145 10.42 -22.12 10.12
N GLU A 146 11.44 -22.80 9.59
CA GLU A 146 12.69 -23.21 10.24
C GLU A 146 13.57 -22.04 10.70
N ASP A 147 13.38 -20.84 10.13
CA ASP A 147 14.18 -19.63 10.40
C ASP A 147 14.28 -19.25 11.90
N LYS A 148 13.46 -19.84 12.78
CA LYS A 148 13.39 -19.49 14.22
C LYS A 148 13.19 -20.68 15.18
N ILE A 149 13.17 -21.93 14.72
CA ILE A 149 13.09 -23.08 15.65
C ILE A 149 14.43 -23.16 16.38
N LYS A 150 14.49 -22.67 17.62
CA LYS A 150 15.63 -22.91 18.49
C LYS A 150 15.65 -24.40 18.83
N GLN A 151 16.76 -25.06 18.55
CA GLN A 151 17.10 -26.33 19.19
C GLN A 151 17.36 -26.10 20.67
#